data_AF-A0A0K9NJT8-F1
#
_entry.id   AF-A0A0K9NJT8-F1
#
_cell.length_a   1.000
_cell.length_b   1.000
_cell.length_c   1.000
_cell.angle_alpha   90.00
_cell.angle_beta   90.00
_cell.angle_gamma   90.00
#
_symmetry.space_group_name_H-M   'P 1'
#
loop_
_entity.id
_entity.type
_entity.pdbx_description
1 polymer ?
#
loop_
_entity_poly.entity_id
_entity_poly.type
_entity_poly.pdbx_seq_one_letter_code
_entity_poly.pdbx_strand_id
1 'polypeptide(L)'
;MLPLMQDGKNGVLVRGLEEEMVKNSNEIFAHLERGFAKRRTAETLLNKQSSRSHSLFTVTIHIKESTLEGEEFIKCGKLNLVDLARSENISRSGSREGRAREAGEINKNLLTLGRVTTALIPCKNRIYKVFM
;
A
#
# COMPACT_ATOMS: atom_id res chain seq x y z
N MET A 1 -6.01 7.68 -8.75
CA MET A 1 -4.69 7.04 -8.60
C MET A 1 -3.66 8.16 -8.52
N LEU A 2 -2.83 8.18 -7.47
CA LEU A 2 -1.80 9.21 -7.34
C LEU A 2 -0.65 8.93 -8.32
N PRO A 3 -0.09 9.96 -8.98
CA PRO A 3 0.99 9.77 -9.94
C PRO A 3 2.27 9.33 -9.22
N LEU A 4 2.86 8.23 -9.70
CA LEU A 4 4.15 7.73 -9.26
C LEU A 4 5.26 8.46 -10.03
N MET A 5 6.28 8.92 -9.31
CA MET A 5 7.53 9.41 -9.89
C MET A 5 8.68 8.51 -9.45
N GLN A 6 9.63 8.32 -10.35
CA GLN A 6 10.87 7.64 -10.05
C GLN A 6 11.92 8.69 -9.67
N ASP A 7 12.50 8.57 -8.48
CA ASP A 7 13.71 9.31 -8.12
C ASP A 7 14.92 8.68 -8.83
N GLY A 8 15.93 9.48 -9.16
CA GLY A 8 17.16 9.08 -9.84
C GLY A 8 17.99 8.02 -9.10
N LYS A 9 17.58 7.63 -7.89
CA LYS A 9 18.16 6.57 -7.05
C LYS A 9 17.28 5.32 -6.94
N ASN A 10 16.46 5.01 -7.95
CA ASN A 10 15.51 3.89 -7.97
C ASN A 10 14.41 3.94 -6.88
N GLY A 11 14.24 5.06 -6.18
CA GLY A 11 13.16 5.26 -5.22
C GLY A 11 11.84 5.58 -5.94
N VAL A 12 10.72 5.07 -5.43
CA VAL A 12 9.38 5.48 -5.90
C VAL A 12 8.86 6.57 -4.97
N LEU A 13 8.60 7.75 -5.52
CA LEU A 13 7.95 8.87 -4.85
C LEU A 13 6.50 8.96 -5.32
N VAL A 14 5.55 9.00 -4.38
CA VAL A 14 4.13 9.18 -4.70
C VAL A 14 3.78 10.66 -4.46
N ARG A 15 3.37 11.38 -5.51
CA ARG A 15 2.95 12.79 -5.33
C ARG A 15 1.64 12.86 -4.57
N GLY A 16 1.55 13.81 -3.65
CA GLY A 16 0.33 14.09 -2.87
C GLY A 16 0.19 13.25 -1.61
N LEU A 17 1.25 12.53 -1.19
CA LEU A 17 1.33 12.02 0.17
C LEU A 17 1.70 13.15 1.12
N GLU A 18 0.98 13.23 2.23
CA GLU A 18 1.27 14.13 3.35
C GLU A 18 2.27 13.40 4.25
N GLU A 19 3.45 14.00 4.43
CA GLU A 19 4.48 13.49 5.34
C GLU A 19 4.52 14.39 6.58
N GLU A 20 4.23 13.81 7.75
CA GLU A 20 4.29 14.52 9.03
C GLU A 20 5.43 13.97 9.87
N MET A 21 6.26 14.86 10.41
CA MET A 21 7.30 14.46 11.37
C MET A 21 6.70 14.20 12.74
N VAL A 22 7.02 13.05 13.31
CA VAL A 22 6.54 12.58 14.61
C VAL A 22 7.71 12.36 15.55
N LYS A 23 7.53 12.70 16.83
CA LYS A 23 8.62 12.72 17.82
C LYS A 23 8.68 11.47 18.69
N ASN A 24 7.61 10.68 18.72
CA ASN A 24 7.50 9.47 19.54
C ASN A 24 6.49 8.48 18.94
N SER A 25 6.46 7.27 19.49
CA SER A 25 5.55 6.21 19.07
C SER A 25 4.08 6.55 19.27
N ASN A 26 3.72 7.28 20.33
CA ASN A 26 2.33 7.63 20.61
C ASN A 26 1.75 8.56 19.52
N GLU A 27 2.55 9.48 19.00
CA GLU A 27 2.18 10.30 17.86
C GLU A 27 1.94 9.43 16.63
N ILE A 28 2.83 8.48 16.31
CA ILE A 28 2.64 7.52 15.21
C ILE A 28 1.27 6.82 15.33
N PHE A 29 0.95 6.29 16.52
CA PHE A 29 -0.34 5.62 16.75
C PHE A 29 -1.52 6.59 16.62
N ALA A 30 -1.40 7.83 17.08
CA ALA A 30 -2.45 8.83 16.92
C ALA A 30 -2.68 9.21 15.45
N HIS A 31 -1.63 9.31 14.63
CA HIS A 31 -1.76 9.51 13.17
C HIS A 31 -2.39 8.30 12.50
N LEU A 32 -2.01 7.09 12.90
CA LEU A 32 -2.59 5.84 12.39
C LEU A 32 -4.09 5.73 12.70
N GLU A 33 -4.49 5.95 13.95
CA GLU A 33 -5.89 5.96 14.39
C GLU A 33 -6.71 7.02 13.67
N ARG A 34 -6.15 8.23 13.50
CA ARG A 34 -6.80 9.29 12.71
C ARG A 34 -6.97 8.90 11.25
N GLY A 35 -5.96 8.23 10.66
CA GLY A 35 -6.03 7.68 9.31
C GLY A 35 -7.12 6.63 9.17
N PHE A 36 -7.21 5.69 10.11
CA PHE A 36 -8.27 4.69 10.16
C PHE A 36 -9.65 5.31 10.38
N ALA A 37 -9.79 6.31 11.25
CA ALA A 37 -11.04 7.01 11.48
C ALA A 37 -11.50 7.78 10.24
N LYS A 38 -10.61 8.53 9.59
CA LYS A 38 -10.89 9.22 8.31
C LYS A 38 -11.33 8.22 7.24
N ARG A 39 -10.64 7.08 7.14
CA ARG A 39 -11.01 5.99 6.25
C ARG A 39 -12.39 5.44 6.60
N ARG A 40 -12.64 5.09 7.86
CA ARG A 40 -13.93 4.58 8.39
C ARG A 40 -15.10 5.51 8.07
N THR A 41 -14.92 6.81 8.27
CA THR A 41 -15.92 7.83 7.95
C THR A 41 -16.13 7.95 6.44
N ALA A 42 -15.07 7.87 5.64
CA ALA A 42 -15.21 7.80 4.18
C ALA A 42 -15.95 6.53 3.74
N GLU A 43 -15.75 5.37 4.41
CA GLU A 43 -16.50 4.13 4.14
C GLU A 43 -18.00 4.29 4.38
N THR A 44 -18.36 5.03 5.44
CA THR A 44 -19.76 5.25 5.85
C THR A 44 -20.45 6.27 4.95
N LEU A 45 -19.76 7.35 4.58
CA LEU A 45 -20.28 8.38 3.68
C LEU A 45 -20.35 7.92 2.22
N LEU A 46 -19.39 7.10 1.76
CA LEU A 46 -19.29 6.64 0.36
C LEU A 46 -19.75 5.19 0.14
N ASN A 47 -20.24 4.51 1.18
CA ASN A 47 -20.88 3.19 1.19
C ASN A 47 -20.20 2.10 0.32
N LYS A 48 -19.55 1.11 0.96
CA LYS A 48 -18.86 -0.05 0.32
C LYS A 48 -17.68 0.26 -0.63
N GLN A 49 -17.43 1.52 -1.00
CA GLN A 49 -16.34 1.88 -1.92
C GLN A 49 -14.94 1.76 -1.29
N SER A 50 -14.85 1.76 0.03
CA SER A 50 -13.60 1.75 0.78
C SER A 50 -13.01 0.35 1.04
N SER A 51 -13.86 -0.68 1.14
CA SER A 51 -13.45 -2.10 1.09
C SER A 51 -12.88 -2.49 -0.28
N ARG A 52 -13.06 -1.60 -1.24
CA ARG A 52 -12.63 -1.65 -2.64
C ARG A 52 -11.45 -0.73 -2.95
N SER A 53 -10.95 0.00 -1.94
CA SER A 53 -9.77 0.83 -2.04
C SER A 53 -8.55 0.16 -1.39
N HIS A 54 -7.37 0.35 -1.97
CA HIS A 54 -6.10 -0.04 -1.36
C HIS A 54 -5.56 1.14 -0.55
N SER A 55 -4.96 0.88 0.60
CA SER A 55 -4.33 1.89 1.47
C SER A 55 -2.87 1.54 1.73
N LEU A 56 -2.01 2.56 1.72
CA LEU A 56 -0.59 2.47 2.07
C LEU A 56 -0.32 3.48 3.18
N PHE A 57 0.15 2.99 4.32
CA PHE A 57 0.65 3.82 5.40
C PHE A 57 2.13 3.50 5.62
N THR A 58 2.99 4.50 5.43
CA THR A 58 4.44 4.32 5.50
C THR A 58 4.98 5.07 6.70
N VAL A 59 5.74 4.37 7.55
CA VAL A 59 6.52 4.96 8.64
C VAL A 59 8.00 4.86 8.29
N THR A 60 8.66 6.01 8.23
CA THR A 60 10.12 6.08 8.04
C THR A 60 10.75 6.55 9.35
N ILE A 61 11.69 5.77 9.87
CA ILE A 61 12.40 6.04 11.13
C ILE A 61 13.85 6.36 10.78
N HIS A 62 14.34 7.50 11.27
CA HIS A 62 15.73 7.90 11.18
C HIS A 62 16.34 7.87 12.59
N ILE A 63 17.36 7.05 12.79
CA ILE A 63 18.10 6.94 14.05
C ILE A 63 19.51 7.45 13.80
N LYS A 64 19.90 8.51 14.51
CA LYS A 64 21.28 9.01 14.49
C LYS A 64 22.04 8.27 15.60
N GLU A 65 23.09 7.57 15.22
CA GLU A 65 24.01 6.90 16.15
C GLU A 65 25.42 7.45 15.93
N SER A 66 26.19 7.49 17.02
CA SER A 66 27.59 7.88 17.02
C SER A 66 28.42 6.70 17.55
N THR A 67 29.45 6.29 16.81
CA THR A 67 30.40 5.27 17.29
C THR A 67 31.22 5.80 18.46
N LEU A 68 31.85 4.89 19.20
CA LEU A 68 32.86 5.24 20.22
C LEU A 68 34.06 6.02 19.64
N GLU A 69 34.27 5.93 18.33
CA GLU A 69 35.33 6.60 17.58
C GLU A 69 34.92 8.00 17.09
N GLY A 70 33.68 8.43 17.36
CA GLY A 70 33.17 9.75 16.97
C GLY A 70 32.54 9.81 15.57
N GLU A 71 32.45 8.69 14.86
CA GLU A 71 31.79 8.61 13.56
C GLU A 71 30.27 8.65 13.73
N GLU A 72 29.61 9.59 13.06
CA GLU A 72 28.14 9.69 13.05
C GLU A 72 27.56 8.96 11.83
N PHE A 73 26.57 8.10 12.06
CA PHE A 73 25.82 7.48 10.98
C PHE A 73 24.31 7.51 11.26
N ILE A 74 23.54 7.54 10.18
CA ILE A 74 22.08 7.55 10.23
C ILE A 74 21.56 6.19 9.77
N LYS A 75 20.93 5.45 10.67
CA LYS A 75 20.16 4.25 10.33
C LYS A 75 18.75 4.68 9.89
N CYS A 76 18.34 4.22 8.73
CA CYS A 76 17.01 4.46 8.19
C CYS A 76 16.22 3.15 8.16
N GLY A 77 15.11 3.09 8.88
CA GLY A 77 14.13 2.01 8.80
C GLY A 77 12.87 2.48 8.08
N LYS A 78 12.31 1.67 7.18
CA LYS A 78 11.05 1.99 6.51
C LYS A 78 10.06 0.83 6.67
N LEU A 79 8.95 1.10 7.35
CA LEU A 79 7.84 0.16 7.53
C LEU A 79 6.68 0.59 6.62
N ASN A 80 6.22 -0.32 5.76
CA ASN A 80 5.06 -0.09 4.91
C ASN A 80 3.91 -0.99 5.38
N LEU A 81 2.86 -0.39 5.92
CA LEU A 81 1.61 -1.05 6.26
C LEU A 81 0.68 -0.92 5.05
N VAL A 82 0.47 -2.02 4.35
CA VAL A 82 -0.35 -2.08 3.14
C VAL A 82 -1.63 -2.82 3.46
N ASP A 83 -2.77 -2.17 3.22
CA ASP A 83 -4.07 -2.82 3.21
C ASP A 83 -4.60 -2.90 1.78
N LEU A 84 -4.89 -4.11 1.31
CA LEU A 84 -5.32 -4.34 -0.04
C LEU A 84 -6.83 -4.56 -0.08
N ALA A 85 -7.48 -3.96 -1.07
CA ALA A 85 -8.88 -4.23 -1.38
C ALA A 85 -9.12 -5.72 -1.60
N ARG A 86 -10.34 -6.15 -1.30
CA ARG A 86 -10.72 -7.56 -1.39
C ARG A 86 -10.96 -7.95 -2.84
N SER A 87 -10.38 -9.07 -3.29
CA SER A 87 -10.75 -9.66 -4.58
C SER A 87 -12.19 -10.14 -4.51
N GLU A 88 -13.04 -9.64 -5.40
CA GLU A 88 -14.44 -10.05 -5.49
C GLU A 88 -14.74 -10.60 -6.89
N ASN A 89 -15.54 -11.66 -6.94
CA ASN A 89 -15.94 -12.25 -8.21
C ASN A 89 -17.14 -11.49 -8.79
N ILE A 90 -16.91 -10.81 -9.92
CA ILE A 90 -17.88 -9.94 -10.57
C ILE A 90 -19.16 -10.70 -10.93
N SER A 91 -19.04 -11.93 -11.45
CA SER A 91 -20.19 -12.74 -11.88
C SER A 91 -21.09 -13.16 -10.72
N ARG A 92 -20.51 -13.42 -9.55
CA ARG A 92 -21.25 -13.77 -8.32
C ARG A 92 -21.77 -12.55 -7.55
N SER A 93 -21.22 -11.37 -7.83
CA SER A 93 -21.58 -10.13 -7.11
C SER A 93 -22.84 -9.43 -7.64
N GLY A 94 -23.30 -9.77 -8.86
CA GLY A 94 -24.45 -9.10 -9.50
C GLY A 94 -24.23 -7.62 -9.81
N SER A 95 -22.96 -7.16 -9.83
CA SER A 95 -22.59 -5.75 -10.02
C SER A 95 -22.91 -5.27 -11.44
N ARG A 96 -23.68 -4.19 -11.60
CA ARG A 96 -23.97 -3.57 -12.91
C ARG A 96 -22.93 -2.50 -13.28
N GLU A 97 -22.58 -2.47 -14.56
CA GLU A 97 -21.69 -1.51 -15.27
C GLU A 97 -20.56 -0.89 -14.44
N GLY A 98 -20.76 0.30 -13.86
CA GLY A 98 -19.72 1.05 -13.14
C GLY A 98 -19.10 0.26 -11.98
N ARG A 99 -19.92 -0.56 -11.31
CA ARG A 99 -19.50 -1.41 -10.20
C ARG A 99 -18.71 -2.65 -10.69
N ALA A 100 -18.98 -3.13 -11.90
CA ALA A 100 -18.20 -4.19 -12.54
C ALA A 100 -16.85 -3.68 -13.05
N ARG A 101 -16.80 -2.47 -13.60
CA ARG A 101 -15.56 -1.82 -14.04
C ARG A 101 -14.60 -1.60 -12.88
N GLU A 102 -15.11 -1.10 -11.75
CA GLU A 102 -14.31 -0.91 -10.53
C GLU A 102 -13.74 -2.24 -10.00
N ALA A 103 -14.59 -3.26 -9.85
CA ALA A 103 -14.16 -4.60 -9.43
C ALA A 103 -13.11 -5.20 -10.39
N GLY A 104 -13.23 -4.90 -11.69
CA GLY A 104 -12.25 -5.27 -12.71
C GLY A 104 -10.87 -4.63 -12.47
N GLU A 105 -10.81 -3.34 -12.16
CA GLU A 105 -9.55 -2.65 -11.87
C GLU A 105 -8.91 -3.14 -10.56
N ILE A 106 -9.71 -3.45 -9.52
CA ILE A 106 -9.21 -4.05 -8.27
C ILE A 106 -8.57 -5.42 -8.53
N ASN A 107 -9.29 -6.29 -9.24
CA ASN A 107 -8.79 -7.63 -9.57
C ASN A 107 -7.55 -7.56 -10.47
N LYS A 108 -7.47 -6.57 -11.37
CA LYS A 108 -6.30 -6.33 -12.22
C LYS A 108 -5.07 -5.91 -11.41
N ASN A 109 -5.21 -5.04 -10.42
CA ASN A 109 -4.12 -4.66 -9.52
C ASN A 109 -3.59 -5.87 -8.73
N LEU A 110 -4.49 -6.67 -8.15
CA LEU A 110 -4.15 -7.87 -7.41
C LEU A 110 -3.51 -8.96 -8.30
N LEU A 111 -4.01 -9.14 -9.52
CA LEU A 111 -3.41 -10.06 -10.50
C LEU A 111 -2.01 -9.62 -10.90
N THR A 112 -1.80 -8.33 -11.09
CA THR A 112 -0.49 -7.76 -11.43
C THR A 112 0.50 -8.01 -10.29
N LEU A 113 0.07 -7.82 -9.04
CA LEU A 113 0.88 -8.17 -7.86
C LEU A 113 1.24 -9.67 -7.85
N GLY A 114 0.28 -10.56 -8.11
CA GLY A 114 0.53 -12.00 -8.19
C GLY A 114 1.51 -12.40 -9.31
N ARG A 115 1.46 -11.72 -10.45
CA ARG A 115 2.44 -11.90 -11.55
C ARG A 115 3.84 -11.47 -11.14
N VAL A 116 3.99 -10.34 -10.46
CA VAL A 116 5.28 -9.88 -9.93
C VAL A 116 5.83 -10.89 -8.93
N THR A 117 5.04 -11.35 -7.97
CA THR A 117 5.45 -12.39 -7.01
C THR A 117 5.92 -13.65 -7.73
N THR A 118 5.17 -14.11 -8.73
CA THR A 118 5.53 -15.30 -9.51
C THR A 118 6.80 -15.11 -10.32
N ALA A 119 7.03 -13.92 -10.89
CA ALA A 119 8.23 -13.59 -11.65
C ALA A 119 9.49 -13.51 -10.76
N LEU A 120 9.33 -13.16 -9.48
CA LEU A 120 10.42 -13.07 -8.51
C LEU A 120 10.83 -14.43 -7.93
N ILE A 121 10.00 -15.48 -8.05
CA ILE A 121 10.36 -16.83 -7.59
C ILE A 121 11.30 -17.48 -8.61
N PRO A 122 12.52 -17.90 -8.23
CA PRO A 122 13.47 -18.56 -9.12
C PRO A 122 12.90 -19.86 -9.69
N CYS A 123 13.02 -20.05 -11.01
CA CYS A 123 12.39 -21.13 -11.77
C CYS A 123 12.72 -22.55 -11.25
N LYS A 124 11.70 -23.29 -10.79
CA LYS A 124 11.58 -24.74 -11.02
C LYS A 124 10.13 -25.06 -11.40
N ASN A 125 9.90 -25.34 -12.70
CA ASN A 125 8.67 -25.79 -13.34
C ASN A 125 7.44 -24.86 -13.26
N ARG A 126 7.29 -24.03 -14.30
CA ARG A 126 6.07 -23.26 -14.56
C ARG A 126 4.95 -24.19 -15.02
N ILE A 127 3.95 -24.44 -14.16
CA ILE A 127 2.61 -24.83 -14.60
C ILE A 127 1.70 -23.63 -14.35
N TYR A 128 1.19 -23.07 -15.44
CA TYR A 128 0.22 -21.98 -15.39
C TYR A 128 -1.14 -22.55 -14.97
N LYS A 129 -1.59 -22.17 -13.78
CA LYS A 129 -3.01 -22.24 -13.42
C LYS A 129 -3.41 -20.89 -12.84
N VAL A 130 -3.96 -20.05 -13.70
CA VAL A 130 -4.72 -18.86 -13.31
C VAL A 130 -6.17 -19.34 -13.22
N PHE A 131 -6.71 -19.44 -12.01
CA PHE A 131 -8.16 -19.56 -11.83
C PHE A 131 -8.76 -18.16 -11.76
N MET A 132 -9.73 -17.91 -12.62
CA MET A 132 -10.72 -16.82 -12.50
C MET A 132 -11.87 -17.26 -11.61
#